data_AF-A0A7S2IUD8-F1
#
_entry.id   AF-A0A7S2IUD8-F1
#
_cell.length_a   1.000
_cell.length_b   1.000
_cell.length_c   1.000
_cell.angle_alpha   90.00
_cell.angle_beta   90.00
_cell.angle_gamma   90.00
#
_symmetry.space_group_name_H-M   'P 1'
#
loop_
_entity.id
_entity.type
_entity.pdbx_description
1 polymer ?
#
loop_
_entity_poly.entity_id
_entity_poly.type
_entity_poly.pdbx_seq_one_letter_code
_entity_poly.pdbx_strand_id
1 'polypeptide(L)'
;SVPPEFAHRISEKTGRDLRRAILMLEAAQAQAGSNVLSKEMNLPREAWDVSIEKVSKKILQEQSPRMAMEVRGNVYELMAGCLPPDFIMKELMQKLIANQQNEALKRKAIAAAAHFESTMRLGTKDIFHIEAFVLRFMADFRAAQGGR
;
A
#
# COMPACT_ATOMS: atom_id res chain seq x y z
N SER A 1 -14.68 12.09 -26.09
CA SER A 1 -13.51 11.26 -26.45
C SER A 1 -12.52 11.31 -25.30
N VAL A 2 -11.78 10.22 -25.04
CA VAL A 2 -10.78 10.18 -23.95
C VAL A 2 -9.46 10.79 -24.46
N PRO A 3 -8.88 11.79 -23.79
CA PRO A 3 -7.57 12.31 -24.19
C PRO A 3 -6.48 11.23 -24.09
N PRO A 4 -5.57 11.12 -25.08
CA PRO A 4 -4.55 10.07 -25.09
C PRO A 4 -3.59 10.18 -23.89
N GLU A 5 -3.26 11.40 -23.45
CA GLU A 5 -2.43 11.62 -22.26
C GLU A 5 -3.11 11.13 -20.98
N PHE A 6 -4.42 11.30 -20.87
CA PHE A 6 -5.18 10.82 -19.72
C PHE A 6 -5.23 9.28 -19.70
N ALA A 7 -5.43 8.65 -20.86
CA ALA A 7 -5.37 7.20 -21.01
C ALA A 7 -3.97 6.65 -20.66
N HIS A 8 -2.91 7.36 -21.06
CA HIS A 8 -1.53 6.98 -20.69
C HIS A 8 -1.34 7.00 -19.16
N ARG A 9 -1.78 8.06 -18.48
CA ARG A 9 -1.69 8.16 -17.01
C ARG A 9 -2.46 7.03 -16.30
N ILE A 10 -3.63 6.64 -16.81
CA ILE A 10 -4.38 5.49 -16.29
C ILE A 10 -3.58 4.20 -16.48
N SER A 11 -2.99 4.00 -17.67
CA SER A 11 -2.23 2.79 -17.98
C SER A 11 -1.01 2.62 -17.08
N GLU A 12 -0.29 3.71 -16.80
CA GLU A 12 0.86 3.70 -15.88
C GLU A 12 0.42 3.40 -14.44
N LYS A 13 -0.68 4.02 -13.99
CA LYS A 13 -1.17 3.89 -12.62
C LYS A 13 -1.71 2.50 -12.30
N THR A 14 -2.29 1.83 -13.29
CA THR A 14 -2.97 0.53 -13.11
C THR A 14 -2.02 -0.67 -13.23
N GLY A 15 -0.75 -0.44 -13.61
CA GLY A 15 0.27 -1.48 -13.57
C GLY A 15 0.00 -2.67 -14.50
N ARG A 16 -0.62 -2.41 -15.66
CA ARG A 16 -1.07 -3.43 -16.65
C ARG A 16 -2.28 -4.26 -16.22
N ASP A 17 -3.04 -3.83 -15.21
CA ASP A 17 -4.37 -4.38 -14.91
C ASP A 17 -5.46 -3.65 -15.72
N LEU A 18 -5.93 -4.28 -16.79
CA LEU A 18 -6.95 -3.73 -17.67
C LEU A 18 -8.28 -3.50 -16.96
N ARG A 19 -8.68 -4.38 -16.04
CA ARG A 19 -9.94 -4.24 -15.30
C ARG A 19 -9.89 -3.00 -14.43
N ARG A 20 -8.78 -2.81 -13.71
CA ARG A 20 -8.55 -1.62 -12.90
C ARG A 20 -8.51 -0.35 -13.75
N ALA A 21 -7.92 -0.40 -14.94
CA ALA A 21 -7.88 0.72 -15.87
C ALA A 21 -9.27 1.15 -16.32
N ILE A 22 -10.13 0.20 -16.68
CA ILE A 22 -11.51 0.48 -17.09
C ILE A 22 -12.31 1.07 -15.92
N LEU A 23 -12.25 0.47 -14.74
CA LEU A 23 -12.94 0.97 -13.55
C LEU A 23 -12.48 2.38 -13.16
N MET A 24 -11.19 2.66 -13.28
CA MET A 24 -10.63 3.99 -13.03
C MET A 24 -11.12 5.02 -14.04
N LEU A 25 -11.26 4.64 -15.31
CA LEU A 25 -11.81 5.49 -16.36
C LEU A 25 -13.30 5.77 -16.13
N GLU A 26 -14.09 4.76 -15.77
CA GLU A 26 -15.51 4.91 -15.44
C GLU A 26 -15.71 5.80 -14.21
N ALA A 27 -14.92 5.60 -13.16
CA ALA A 27 -14.94 6.44 -11.98
C ALA A 27 -14.54 7.90 -12.30
N ALA A 28 -13.56 8.11 -13.17
CA ALA A 28 -13.18 9.44 -13.63
C ALA A 28 -14.32 10.12 -14.41
N GLN A 29 -14.99 9.39 -15.31
CA GLN A 29 -16.16 9.92 -16.03
C GLN A 29 -17.31 10.24 -15.08
N ALA A 30 -17.57 9.39 -14.09
CA ALA A 30 -18.61 9.64 -13.08
C ALA A 30 -18.30 10.91 -12.24
N GLN A 31 -17.03 11.15 -11.91
CA GLN A 31 -16.60 12.37 -11.21
C GLN A 31 -16.64 13.62 -12.09
N ALA A 32 -16.38 13.48 -13.40
CA ALA A 32 -16.50 14.58 -14.35
C ALA A 32 -17.98 14.94 -14.63
N GLY A 33 -18.90 14.00 -14.45
CA GLY A 33 -20.32 14.18 -14.75
C GLY A 33 -20.52 14.47 -16.25
N SER A 34 -21.14 15.62 -16.56
CA SER A 34 -21.35 16.08 -17.93
C SER A 34 -20.12 16.75 -18.57
N ASN A 35 -19.03 16.96 -17.81
CA ASN A 35 -17.83 17.61 -18.33
C ASN A 35 -16.99 16.63 -19.17
N VAL A 36 -16.27 17.19 -20.16
CA VAL A 36 -15.30 16.43 -20.95
C VAL A 36 -14.08 16.10 -20.08
N LEU A 37 -13.63 14.85 -20.14
CA LEU A 37 -12.38 14.42 -19.50
C LEU A 37 -11.23 15.30 -19.98
N SER A 38 -10.60 16.02 -19.05
CA SER A 38 -9.44 16.86 -19.33
C SER A 38 -8.14 16.09 -19.08
N LYS A 39 -7.06 16.52 -19.75
CA LYS A 39 -5.70 15.97 -19.60
C LYS A 39 -5.19 16.06 -18.16
N GLU A 40 -5.54 17.16 -17.47
CA GLU A 40 -5.08 17.48 -16.11
C GLU A 40 -6.02 16.96 -15.01
N MET A 41 -7.09 16.24 -15.37
CA MET A 41 -8.01 15.71 -14.38
C MET A 41 -7.26 14.78 -13.41
N ASN A 42 -7.59 14.88 -12.12
CA ASN A 42 -7.03 14.01 -11.10
C ASN A 42 -7.57 12.60 -11.25
N LEU A 43 -6.69 11.61 -11.18
CA LEU A 43 -7.10 10.21 -11.23
C LEU A 43 -7.81 9.85 -9.91
N PRO A 44 -8.98 9.19 -9.98
CA PRO A 44 -9.65 8.71 -8.79
C PRO A 44 -8.74 7.72 -8.06
N ARG A 45 -8.62 7.88 -6.74
CA ARG A 45 -7.89 6.97 -5.87
C ARG A 45 -8.84 5.99 -5.22
N GLU A 46 -8.46 4.73 -5.19
CA GLU A 46 -9.22 3.70 -4.50
C GLU A 46 -9.10 3.89 -2.98
N ALA A 47 -10.20 3.67 -2.26
CA ALA A 47 -10.26 3.89 -0.81
C ALA A 47 -9.21 3.05 -0.06
N TRP A 48 -8.96 1.82 -0.50
CA TRP A 48 -7.95 0.96 0.10
C TRP A 48 -6.52 1.52 -0.08
N ASP A 49 -6.20 2.14 -1.23
CA ASP A 49 -4.86 2.70 -1.51
C ASP A 49 -4.58 3.85 -0.54
N VAL A 50 -5.59 4.69 -0.29
CA VAL A 50 -5.53 5.79 0.67
C VAL A 50 -5.33 5.28 2.11
N SER A 51 -6.06 4.24 2.50
CA SER A 51 -5.94 3.64 3.83
C SER A 51 -4.58 2.98 4.06
N ILE A 52 -4.05 2.23 3.09
CA ILE A 52 -2.71 1.64 3.18
C ILE A 52 -1.63 2.74 3.20
N GLU A 53 -1.78 3.81 2.43
CA GLU A 53 -0.87 4.97 2.48
C GLU A 53 -0.89 5.66 3.86
N LYS A 54 -2.07 5.75 4.50
CA LYS A 54 -2.18 6.27 5.86
C LYS A 54 -1.44 5.38 6.86
N VAL A 55 -1.60 4.06 6.74
CA VAL A 55 -0.90 3.08 7.59
C VAL A 55 0.61 3.14 7.39
N SER A 56 1.10 3.20 6.15
CA SER A 56 2.54 3.29 5.90
C SER A 56 3.14 4.57 6.46
N LYS A 57 2.45 5.71 6.36
CA LYS A 57 2.87 6.98 6.99
C LYS A 57 2.99 6.87 8.50
N LYS A 58 2.02 6.24 9.17
CA LYS A 58 2.07 5.98 10.62
C LYS A 58 3.29 5.14 11.01
N ILE A 59 3.56 4.08 10.27
CA ILE A 59 4.72 3.20 10.51
C ILE A 59 6.04 3.96 10.37
N LEU A 60 6.15 4.87 9.39
CA LEU A 60 7.36 5.66 9.16
C LEU A 60 7.51 6.83 10.14
N GLN A 61 6.40 7.38 10.64
CA GLN A 61 6.39 8.49 11.57
C GLN A 61 6.88 8.08 12.97
N GLU A 62 6.46 6.92 13.48
CA GLU A 62 6.79 6.51 14.84
C GLU A 62 6.98 4.98 14.97
N GLN A 63 8.11 4.55 15.54
CA GLN A 63 8.43 3.14 15.77
C GLN A 63 8.31 2.77 17.25
N SER A 64 7.10 2.94 17.80
CA SER A 64 6.75 2.59 19.18
C SER A 64 5.74 1.44 19.25
N PRO A 65 5.68 0.68 20.37
CA PRO A 65 4.66 -0.35 20.57
C PRO A 65 3.23 0.20 20.51
N ARG A 66 3.03 1.44 20.93
CA ARG A 66 1.73 2.13 20.84
C ARG A 66 1.32 2.30 19.37
N MET A 67 2.22 2.80 18.53
CA MET A 67 1.94 2.97 17.10
C MET A 67 1.69 1.62 16.41
N ALA A 68 2.40 0.56 16.81
CA ALA A 68 2.15 -0.80 16.29
C ALA A 68 0.72 -1.29 16.61
N MET A 69 0.20 -1.01 17.82
CA MET A 69 -1.18 -1.32 18.19
C MET A 69 -2.20 -0.53 17.35
N GLU A 70 -1.94 0.75 17.11
CA GLU A 70 -2.79 1.55 16.21
C GLU A 70 -2.78 1.02 14.78
N VAL A 71 -1.59 0.65 14.27
CA VAL A 71 -1.42 0.06 12.93
C VAL A 71 -2.20 -1.25 12.83
N ARG A 72 -2.13 -2.11 13.85
CA ARG A 72 -2.91 -3.34 13.93
C ARG A 72 -4.42 -3.06 13.82
N GLY A 73 -4.94 -2.04 14.50
CA GLY A 73 -6.34 -1.62 14.37
C GLY A 73 -6.71 -1.24 12.94
N ASN A 74 -5.88 -0.44 12.25
CA ASN A 74 -6.14 -0.07 10.85
C ASN A 74 -6.06 -1.29 9.90
N VAL A 75 -5.17 -2.25 10.18
CA VAL A 75 -5.09 -3.50 9.40
C VAL A 75 -6.35 -4.34 9.60
N TYR A 76 -6.92 -4.39 10.82
CA TYR A 76 -8.21 -5.02 11.04
C TYR A 76 -9.34 -4.37 10.24
N GLU A 77 -9.39 -3.04 10.16
CA GLU A 77 -10.38 -2.33 9.33
C GLU A 77 -10.24 -2.71 7.84
N LEU A 78 -9.01 -2.81 7.33
CA LEU A 78 -8.73 -3.24 5.95
C LEU A 78 -9.20 -4.67 5.71
N MET A 79 -8.90 -5.60 6.62
CA MET A 79 -9.34 -6.99 6.53
C MET A 79 -10.87 -7.11 6.63
N ALA A 80 -11.52 -6.33 7.51
CA ALA A 80 -12.97 -6.26 7.62
C ALA A 80 -13.62 -5.72 6.34
N GLY A 81 -12.92 -4.84 5.61
CA GLY A 81 -13.25 -4.40 4.25
C GLY A 81 -13.07 -5.46 3.16
N CYS A 82 -12.88 -6.74 3.53
CA CYS A 82 -12.70 -7.88 2.62
C CYS A 82 -11.46 -7.79 1.73
N LEU A 83 -10.42 -7.07 2.16
CA LEU A 83 -9.13 -7.08 1.46
C LEU A 83 -8.32 -8.32 1.86
N PRO A 84 -7.80 -9.09 0.87
CA PRO A 84 -6.95 -10.22 1.15
C PRO A 84 -5.69 -9.83 1.95
N PRO A 85 -5.29 -10.59 2.98
CA PRO A 85 -4.13 -10.24 3.82
C PRO A 85 -2.80 -10.21 3.08
N ASP A 86 -2.61 -11.09 2.10
CA ASP A 86 -1.45 -11.13 1.21
C ASP A 86 -1.37 -9.88 0.33
N PHE A 87 -2.52 -9.40 -0.15
CA PHE A 87 -2.62 -8.13 -0.85
C PHE A 87 -2.22 -6.95 0.03
N ILE A 88 -2.75 -6.88 1.26
CA ILE A 88 -2.39 -5.84 2.24
C ILE A 88 -0.87 -5.85 2.50
N MET A 89 -0.29 -7.03 2.72
CA MET A 89 1.14 -7.21 2.96
C MET A 89 1.99 -6.67 1.81
N LYS A 90 1.64 -7.05 0.58
CA LYS A 90 2.35 -6.64 -0.64
C LYS A 90 2.29 -5.12 -0.84
N GLU A 91 1.10 -4.53 -0.78
CA GLU A 91 0.90 -3.10 -1.00
C GLU A 91 1.58 -2.27 0.10
N LEU A 92 1.46 -2.71 1.36
CA LEU A 92 2.12 -2.04 2.49
C LEU A 92 3.64 -2.06 2.31
N MET A 93 4.22 -3.20 1.96
CA MET A 93 5.65 -3.32 1.69
C MET A 93 6.11 -2.38 0.58
N GLN A 94 5.40 -2.35 -0.55
CA GLN A 94 5.72 -1.45 -1.66
C GLN A 94 5.71 0.02 -1.25
N LYS A 95 4.70 0.45 -0.48
CA LYS A 95 4.61 1.83 0.03
C LYS A 95 5.72 2.17 1.01
N LEU A 96 6.13 1.22 1.86
CA LEU A 96 7.20 1.43 2.83
C LEU A 96 8.57 1.58 2.16
N ILE A 97 8.84 0.86 1.06
CA ILE A 97 10.14 0.92 0.37
C ILE A 97 10.23 2.03 -0.69
N ALA A 98 9.09 2.53 -1.21
CA ALA A 98 9.05 3.46 -2.35
C ALA A 98 9.91 4.71 -2.15
N ASN A 99 9.91 5.27 -0.94
CA ASN A 99 10.63 6.52 -0.61
C ASN A 99 11.91 6.29 0.22
N GLN A 100 12.36 5.04 0.37
CA GLN A 100 13.57 4.75 1.16
C GLN A 100 14.83 4.91 0.32
N GLN A 101 15.86 5.55 0.89
CA GLN A 101 17.18 5.64 0.25
C GLN A 101 18.12 4.50 0.66
N ASN A 102 17.86 3.85 1.80
CA ASN A 102 18.72 2.79 2.32
C ASN A 102 18.40 1.45 1.65
N GLU A 103 19.26 1.03 0.74
CA GLU A 103 19.15 -0.27 0.03
C GLU A 103 19.24 -1.49 0.96
N ALA A 104 20.00 -1.41 2.05
CA ALA A 104 20.07 -2.50 3.02
C ALA A 104 18.74 -2.69 3.75
N LEU A 105 18.08 -1.58 4.11
CA LEU A 105 16.74 -1.62 4.69
C LEU A 105 15.71 -2.17 3.70
N LYS A 106 15.75 -1.75 2.43
CA LYS A 106 14.86 -2.28 1.38
C LYS A 106 14.98 -3.80 1.25
N ARG A 107 16.22 -4.32 1.15
CA ARG A 107 16.47 -5.76 1.07
C ARG A 107 15.91 -6.51 2.28
N LYS A 108 16.12 -5.99 3.49
CA LYS A 108 15.57 -6.58 4.72
C LYS A 108 14.04 -6.57 4.73
N ALA A 109 13.42 -5.46 4.32
CA ALA A 109 11.97 -5.33 4.25
C ALA A 109 11.37 -6.32 3.25
N ILE A 110 11.95 -6.45 2.06
CA ILE A 110 11.50 -7.40 1.04
C ILE A 110 11.65 -8.84 1.54
N ALA A 111 12.79 -9.19 2.14
CA ALA A 111 13.03 -10.52 2.68
C ALA A 111 12.05 -10.86 3.82
N ALA A 112 11.79 -9.90 4.72
CA ALA A 112 10.81 -10.07 5.80
C ALA A 112 9.38 -10.24 5.25
N ALA A 113 8.98 -9.42 4.27
CA ALA A 113 7.67 -9.53 3.64
C ALA A 113 7.46 -10.90 2.98
N ALA A 114 8.45 -11.38 2.20
CA ALA A 114 8.38 -12.69 1.56
C ALA A 114 8.28 -13.84 2.58
N HIS A 115 9.01 -13.75 3.68
CA HIS A 115 8.95 -14.74 4.75
C HIS A 115 7.58 -14.76 5.46
N PHE A 116 7.06 -13.59 5.85
CA PHE A 116 5.77 -13.50 6.53
C PHE A 116 4.59 -13.81 5.61
N GLU A 117 4.66 -13.48 4.34
CA GLU A 117 3.67 -13.89 3.33
C GLU A 117 3.65 -15.41 3.12
N SER A 118 4.83 -16.05 3.01
CA SER A 118 4.90 -17.51 2.87
C SER A 118 4.36 -18.24 4.10
N THR A 119 4.64 -17.73 5.30
CA THR A 119 4.18 -18.36 6.55
C THR A 119 2.68 -18.13 6.80
N MET A 120 2.13 -17.00 6.34
CA MET A 120 0.69 -16.71 6.39
C MET A 120 -0.13 -17.80 5.67
N ARG A 121 0.37 -18.31 4.53
CA ARG A 121 -0.28 -19.38 3.77
C ARG A 121 -0.30 -20.74 4.48
N LEU A 122 0.44 -20.90 5.58
CA LEU A 122 0.52 -22.16 6.33
C LEU A 122 -0.55 -22.28 7.43
N GLY A 123 -1.49 -21.33 7.55
CA GLY A 123 -2.74 -21.53 8.30
C GLY A 123 -2.80 -20.96 9.72
N THR A 124 -1.88 -20.08 10.10
CA THR A 124 -2.00 -19.26 11.31
C THR A 124 -2.80 -17.98 11.04
N LYS A 125 -3.28 -17.29 12.08
CA LYS A 125 -4.10 -16.07 11.91
C LYS A 125 -3.31 -15.02 11.12
N ASP A 126 -3.83 -14.61 9.97
CA ASP A 126 -3.13 -13.75 9.00
C ASP A 126 -2.61 -12.44 9.62
N ILE A 127 -3.41 -11.85 10.51
CA ILE A 127 -3.06 -10.62 11.22
C ILE A 127 -1.72 -10.72 11.98
N PHE A 128 -1.36 -11.90 12.51
CA PHE A 128 -0.11 -12.08 13.23
C PHE A 128 1.10 -11.96 12.32
N HIS A 129 0.99 -12.39 11.07
CA HIS A 129 2.08 -12.25 10.09
C HIS A 129 2.27 -10.80 9.68
N ILE A 130 1.16 -10.08 9.48
CA ILE A 130 1.20 -8.66 9.16
C ILE A 130 1.80 -7.87 10.33
N GLU A 131 1.35 -8.15 11.56
CA GLU A 131 1.89 -7.54 12.77
C GLU A 131 3.39 -7.83 12.95
N ALA A 132 3.81 -9.09 12.76
CA ALA A 132 5.22 -9.47 12.83
C ALA A 132 6.09 -8.75 11.79
N PHE A 133 5.59 -8.61 10.55
CA PHE A 133 6.26 -7.82 9.52
C PHE A 133 6.40 -6.35 9.92
N VAL A 134 5.31 -5.72 10.39
CA VAL A 134 5.32 -4.31 10.81
C VAL A 134 6.32 -4.10 11.94
N LEU A 135 6.30 -4.94 12.97
CA LEU A 135 7.23 -4.86 14.09
C LEU A 135 8.68 -5.05 13.64
N ARG A 136 8.94 -6.01 12.75
CA ARG A 136 10.27 -6.25 12.20
C ARG A 136 10.76 -5.04 11.42
N PHE A 137 9.91 -4.46 10.56
CA PHE A 137 10.23 -3.27 9.80
C PHE A 137 10.51 -2.08 10.71
N MET A 138 9.67 -1.83 11.72
CA MET A 138 9.87 -0.75 12.69
C MET A 138 11.21 -0.89 13.43
N ALA A 139 11.59 -2.11 13.83
CA ALA A 139 12.87 -2.37 14.47
C ALA A 139 14.07 -2.10 13.55
N ASP A 140 14.02 -2.61 12.31
CA ASP A 140 15.07 -2.40 11.30
C ASP A 140 15.18 -0.92 10.87
N PHE A 141 14.04 -0.22 10.77
CA PHE A 141 13.99 1.21 10.42
C PHE A 141 14.58 2.08 11.55
N ARG A 142 14.21 1.81 12.80
CA ARG A 142 14.77 2.51 13.97
C ARG A 142 16.28 2.29 14.09
N ALA A 143 16.75 1.06 13.86
CA ALA A 143 18.18 0.76 13.86
C ALA A 143 18.94 1.50 12.74
N ALA A 144 18.32 1.65 11.56
CA ALA A 144 18.90 2.40 10.45
C ALA A 144 18.92 3.92 10.69
N GLN A 145 17.98 4.46 11.49
CA GLN A 145 17.96 5.88 11.88
C GLN A 145 18.94 6.21 13.01
N GLY A 146 19.08 5.32 14.00
CA GLY A 146 19.98 5.52 15.15
C GLY A 146 21.46 5.24 14.87
N GLY A 147 21.80 4.82 13.65
CA GLY A 147 23.18 4.66 13.18
C GLY A 147 23.76 5.91 12.52
N ARG A 148 23.18 7.09 12.77
CA ARG A 148 23.68 8.41 12.37
C ARG A 148 24.06 9.22 13.60
#